data_AF-A0A3E5ALI9-F1
#
_entry.id   AF-A0A3E5ALI9-F1
#
_cell.length_a   1.000
_cell.length_b   1.000
_cell.length_c   1.000
_cell.angle_alpha   90.00
_cell.angle_beta   90.00
_cell.angle_gamma   90.00
#
_symmetry.space_group_name_H-M   'P 1'
#
loop_
_entity.id
_entity.type
_entity.pdbx_description
1 polymer ?
#
loop_
_entity_poly.entity_id
_entity_poly.type
_entity_poly.pdbx_seq_one_letter_code
_entity_poly.pdbx_strand_id
1 'polypeptide(L)'
;MDFEVKGFEKLVHPETGEKYSVLMNTTDKGGFDLNRIILKQMINALNLKYKRLDIANWIIDNLDSNYCMYASQKYIADTLGCGIKTVYYTIKVLQEQNILQKMEELRCYGYRINPLLLCPDKDITSIGICYKINE
;
A
#
# COMPACT_ATOMS: atom_id res chain seq x y z
N MET A 1 5.37 18.11 -10.08
CA MET A 1 6.33 17.25 -9.36
C MET A 1 6.95 16.43 -10.46
N ASP A 2 8.16 16.78 -10.82
CA ASP A 2 8.72 16.39 -12.12
C ASP A 2 9.64 15.20 -11.87
N PHE A 3 9.19 14.02 -12.28
CA PHE A 3 9.99 12.81 -12.22
C PHE A 3 10.92 12.80 -13.42
N GLU A 4 12.22 12.96 -13.19
CA GLU A 4 13.23 12.80 -14.23
C GLU A 4 13.63 11.32 -14.33
N VAL A 5 13.19 10.63 -15.39
CA VAL A 5 13.59 9.23 -15.66
C VAL A 5 15.00 9.25 -16.26
N LYS A 6 16.02 8.92 -15.44
CA LYS A 6 17.44 9.01 -15.86
C LYS A 6 18.00 7.78 -16.57
N GLY A 7 17.28 6.65 -16.62
CA GLY A 7 17.69 5.48 -17.40
C GLY A 7 17.29 4.14 -16.79
N PHE A 8 17.97 3.08 -17.25
CA PHE A 8 17.81 1.71 -16.73
C PHE A 8 19.09 1.27 -16.02
N GLU A 9 18.96 0.62 -14.86
CA GLU A 9 20.07 -0.09 -14.20
C GLU A 9 19.87 -1.62 -14.23
N LYS A 10 20.94 -2.38 -14.04
CA LYS A 10 20.90 -3.85 -14.01
C LYS A 10 20.90 -4.33 -12.56
N LEU A 11 19.77 -4.84 -12.09
CA LEU A 11 19.71 -5.59 -10.83
C LEU A 11 20.23 -7.01 -11.04
N VAL A 12 20.98 -7.51 -10.06
CA VAL A 12 21.46 -8.90 -10.01
C VAL A 12 20.80 -9.59 -8.83
N HIS A 13 20.09 -10.68 -9.08
CA HIS A 13 19.49 -11.46 -8.00
C HIS A 13 20.61 -12.01 -7.10
N PRO A 14 20.58 -11.77 -5.77
CA PRO A 14 21.67 -12.15 -4.88
C PRO A 14 21.89 -13.66 -4.82
N GLU A 15 20.82 -14.45 -4.85
CA GLU A 15 20.90 -15.91 -4.77
C GLU A 15 21.10 -16.62 -6.12
N THR A 16 20.46 -16.15 -7.20
CA THR A 16 20.46 -16.85 -8.50
C THR A 16 21.42 -16.23 -9.52
N GLY A 17 21.88 -15.00 -9.31
CA GLY A 17 22.71 -14.27 -10.27
C GLY A 17 21.98 -13.78 -11.53
N GLU A 18 20.66 -14.00 -11.64
CA GLU A 18 19.87 -13.51 -12.78
C GLU A 18 19.93 -11.98 -12.86
N LYS A 19 20.09 -11.45 -14.08
CA LYS A 19 20.20 -10.01 -14.34
C LYS A 19 18.88 -9.47 -14.89
N TYR A 20 18.37 -8.43 -14.28
CA TYR A 20 17.14 -7.75 -14.70
C TYR A 20 17.40 -6.29 -15.01
N SER A 21 16.87 -5.80 -16.13
CA SER A 21 16.90 -4.37 -16.44
C SER A 21 15.74 -3.68 -15.73
N VAL A 22 16.04 -2.61 -15.02
CA VAL A 22 15.10 -1.93 -14.13
C VAL A 22 15.09 -0.44 -14.44
N LEU A 23 13.91 0.12 -14.66
CA LEU A 23 13.74 1.57 -14.75
C LEU A 23 14.08 2.21 -13.41
N MET A 24 15.04 3.12 -13.39
CA MET A 24 15.43 3.83 -12.17
C MET A 24 14.85 5.25 -12.18
N ASN A 25 14.01 5.54 -11.19
CA ASN A 25 13.57 6.89 -10.90
C ASN A 25 14.43 7.44 -9.78
N THR A 26 15.26 8.45 -10.07
CA THR A 26 16.00 9.17 -9.03
C THR A 26 15.11 10.26 -8.47
N THR A 27 14.61 10.09 -7.24
CA THR A 27 13.91 11.16 -6.53
C THR A 27 14.93 12.01 -5.77
N ASP A 28 14.96 13.31 -6.06
CA ASP A 28 15.61 14.27 -5.17
C ASP A 28 14.86 14.32 -3.84
N LYS A 29 15.65 14.42 -2.76
CA LYS A 29 15.27 14.38 -1.34
C LYS A 29 13.87 14.95 -1.06
N GLY A 30 12.90 14.05 -0.97
CA GLY A 30 11.58 14.26 -0.42
C GLY A 30 11.10 12.94 0.15
N GLY A 31 10.73 12.92 1.43
CA GLY A 31 10.30 11.73 2.14
C GLY A 31 8.95 11.21 1.64
N PHE A 32 8.94 10.49 0.53
CA PHE A 32 7.78 9.79 0.02
C PHE A 32 7.62 8.46 0.76
N ASP A 33 6.46 8.24 1.38
CA ASP A 33 6.10 6.93 1.95
C ASP A 33 5.75 5.98 0.80
N LEU A 34 6.78 5.28 0.30
CA LEU A 34 6.69 4.35 -0.82
C LEU A 34 5.60 3.29 -0.58
N ASN A 35 5.51 2.78 0.65
CA ASN A 35 4.56 1.75 1.01
C ASN A 35 3.13 2.26 0.88
N ARG A 36 2.82 3.50 1.30
CA ARG A 36 1.49 4.07 1.09
C ARG A 36 1.14 4.22 -0.39
N ILE A 37 2.10 4.58 -1.24
CA ILE A 37 1.88 4.67 -2.69
C ILE A 37 1.54 3.30 -3.27
N ILE A 38 2.34 2.28 -2.94
CA ILE A 38 2.11 0.89 -3.39
C ILE A 38 0.73 0.41 -2.93
N LEU A 39 0.37 0.63 -1.66
CA LEU A 39 -0.91 0.22 -1.10
C LEU A 39 -2.09 0.90 -1.81
N LYS A 40 -1.99 2.20 -2.13
CA LYS A 40 -3.03 2.89 -2.90
C LYS A 40 -3.18 2.32 -4.32
N GLN A 41 -2.09 1.96 -4.98
CA GLN A 41 -2.15 1.31 -6.30
C GLN A 41 -2.80 -0.08 -6.22
N MET A 42 -2.47 -0.87 -5.20
CA MET A 42 -3.13 -2.16 -4.96
C MET A 42 -4.64 -2.00 -4.73
N ILE A 43 -5.04 -1.00 -3.93
CA ILE A 43 -6.45 -0.69 -3.68
C ILE A 43 -7.19 -0.30 -4.97
N ASN A 44 -6.57 0.51 -5.83
CA ASN A 44 -7.15 0.88 -7.12
C ASN A 44 -7.38 -0.36 -8.00
N ALA A 45 -6.47 -1.33 -7.97
CA ALA A 45 -6.60 -2.58 -8.73
C ALA A 45 -7.77 -3.48 -8.27
N LEU A 46 -8.26 -3.32 -7.03
CA LEU A 46 -9.43 -4.05 -6.52
C LEU A 46 -10.77 -3.62 -7.13
N ASN A 47 -10.77 -2.58 -7.98
CA ASN A 47 -11.96 -2.07 -8.67
C ASN A 47 -13.15 -1.81 -7.72
N LEU A 48 -12.86 -1.24 -6.56
CA LEU A 48 -13.89 -0.87 -5.57
C LEU A 48 -14.77 0.26 -6.11
N LYS A 49 -16.08 0.21 -5.81
CA LYS A 49 -16.99 1.34 -6.07
C LYS A 49 -16.48 2.59 -5.35
N TYR A 50 -16.70 3.77 -5.93
CA TYR A 50 -16.17 5.08 -5.48
C TYR A 50 -16.14 5.26 -3.95
N LYS A 51 -17.28 5.13 -3.25
CA LYS A 51 -17.32 5.33 -1.79
C LYS A 51 -16.48 4.32 -0.99
N ARG A 52 -16.33 3.09 -1.50
CA ARG A 52 -15.48 2.05 -0.87
C ARG A 52 -14.00 2.30 -1.16
N LEU A 53 -13.70 2.86 -2.34
CA LEU A 53 -12.37 3.33 -2.69
C LEU A 53 -11.94 4.48 -1.76
N ASP A 54 -12.83 5.44 -1.49
CA ASP A 54 -12.58 6.53 -0.54
C ASP A 54 -12.25 6.00 0.86
N ILE A 55 -13.03 5.02 1.34
CA ILE A 55 -12.77 4.37 2.64
C ILE A 55 -11.41 3.68 2.66
N ALA A 56 -11.08 2.91 1.62
CA ALA A 56 -9.81 2.19 1.54
C ALA A 56 -8.61 3.17 1.50
N ASN A 57 -8.71 4.24 0.71
CA ASN A 57 -7.69 5.27 0.66
C ASN A 57 -7.55 6.01 1.99
N TRP A 58 -8.68 6.33 2.65
CA TRP A 58 -8.67 6.95 3.97
C TRP A 58 -7.96 6.07 5.00
N ILE A 59 -8.16 4.75 4.96
CA ILE A 59 -7.45 3.81 5.84
C ILE A 59 -5.94 3.94 5.64
N ILE A 60 -5.46 3.94 4.39
CA ILE A 60 -4.02 4.09 4.09
C ILE A 60 -3.46 5.44 4.54
N ASP A 61 -4.24 6.51 4.43
CA ASP A 61 -3.81 7.85 4.85
C ASP A 61 -3.73 8.00 6.38
N ASN A 62 -4.49 7.18 7.13
CA ASN A 62 -4.57 7.25 8.59
C ASN A 62 -3.78 6.14 9.31
N LEU A 63 -2.91 5.43 8.60
CA LEU A 63 -1.97 4.49 9.24
C LEU A 63 -0.89 5.26 10.03
N ASP A 64 -0.44 4.70 11.15
CA ASP A 64 0.73 5.15 11.87
C ASP A 64 2.05 4.73 11.16
N SER A 65 3.20 5.01 11.78
CA SER A 65 4.51 4.63 11.25
C SER A 65 4.77 3.11 11.21
N ASN A 66 3.97 2.32 11.92
CA ASN A 66 4.01 0.86 11.92
C ASN A 66 2.96 0.26 10.97
N TYR A 67 2.30 1.08 10.16
CA TYR A 67 1.22 0.69 9.27
C TYR A 67 0.02 0.09 10.00
N CYS A 68 -0.27 0.61 11.19
CA CYS A 68 -1.44 0.29 12.01
C CYS A 68 -2.49 1.40 11.97
N MET A 69 -3.76 1.03 11.94
CA MET A 69 -4.91 1.92 12.07
C MET A 69 -5.61 1.66 13.41
N TYR A 70 -5.81 2.73 14.18
CA TYR A 70 -6.54 2.72 15.45
C TYR A 70 -7.82 3.54 15.35
N ALA A 71 -8.82 3.00 14.65
CA ALA A 71 -10.08 3.70 14.40
C ALA A 71 -11.26 2.74 14.43
N SER A 72 -12.35 3.15 15.08
CA SER A 72 -13.61 2.39 15.04
C SER A 72 -14.30 2.55 13.68
N GLN A 73 -15.02 1.52 13.22
CA GLN A 73 -15.78 1.60 11.96
C GLN A 73 -16.83 2.72 11.97
N LYS A 74 -17.37 3.05 13.16
CA LYS A 74 -18.29 4.17 13.34
C LYS A 74 -17.61 5.51 13.09
N TYR A 75 -16.42 5.72 13.67
CA TYR A 75 -15.64 6.93 13.43
C TYR A 75 -15.31 7.13 11.96
N ILE A 76 -14.93 6.07 11.25
CA ILE A 76 -14.66 6.12 9.81
C ILE A 76 -15.94 6.49 9.03
N ALA A 77 -17.07 5.88 9.41
CA ALA A 77 -18.36 6.13 8.77
C ALA A 77 -18.80 7.60 8.93
N ASP A 78 -18.69 8.14 10.15
CA ASP A 78 -19.01 9.52 10.48
C ASP A 78 -18.08 10.50 9.76
N THR A 79 -16.77 10.20 9.73
CA THR A 79 -15.75 11.02 9.04
C THR A 79 -15.99 11.13 7.53
N LEU A 80 -16.43 10.04 6.90
CA LEU A 80 -16.63 9.97 5.44
C LEU A 80 -18.08 10.19 5.01
N GLY A 81 -18.98 10.51 5.96
CA GLY A 81 -20.40 10.74 5.71
C GLY A 81 -21.07 9.54 5.02
N CYS A 82 -20.83 8.33 5.50
CA CYS A 82 -21.33 7.10 4.88
C CYS A 82 -21.91 6.10 5.90
N GLY A 83 -22.62 5.09 5.41
CA GLY A 83 -23.18 4.05 6.29
C GLY A 83 -22.11 3.13 6.87
N ILE A 84 -22.26 2.75 8.14
CA ILE A 84 -21.36 1.81 8.83
C ILE A 84 -21.22 0.47 8.09
N LYS A 85 -22.28 0.01 7.41
CA LYS A 85 -22.23 -1.20 6.57
C LYS A 85 -21.25 -1.06 5.41
N THR A 86 -21.14 0.12 4.82
CA THR A 86 -20.19 0.38 3.72
C THR A 86 -18.74 0.28 4.20
N VAL A 87 -18.46 0.80 5.39
CA VAL A 87 -17.15 0.65 6.06
C VAL A 87 -16.87 -0.82 6.35
N TYR A 88 -17.83 -1.51 6.98
CA TYR A 88 -17.73 -2.94 7.29
C TYR A 88 -17.38 -3.79 6.06
N TYR A 89 -18.13 -3.67 4.96
CA TYR A 89 -17.86 -4.44 3.76
C TYR A 89 -16.55 -4.05 3.08
N THR A 90 -16.13 -2.80 3.17
CA THR A 90 -14.83 -2.37 2.65
C THR A 90 -13.68 -3.02 3.42
N ILE A 91 -13.71 -2.92 4.75
CA ILE A 91 -12.73 -3.59 5.62
C ILE A 91 -12.73 -5.10 5.37
N LYS A 92 -13.91 -5.74 5.27
CA LYS A 92 -14.02 -7.17 5.00
C LYS A 92 -13.31 -7.56 3.71
N VAL A 93 -13.49 -6.81 2.62
CA VAL A 93 -12.79 -7.08 1.36
C VAL A 93 -11.29 -6.88 1.49
N LEU A 94 -10.82 -5.84 2.18
CA LEU A 94 -9.38 -5.65 2.42
C LEU A 94 -8.79 -6.81 3.24
N GLN A 95 -9.56 -7.40 4.16
CA GLN A 95 -9.15 -8.59 4.90
C GLN A 95 -9.16 -9.86 4.04
N GLU A 96 -10.19 -10.05 3.22
CA GLU A 96 -10.29 -11.18 2.28
C GLU A 96 -9.16 -11.18 1.25
N GLN A 97 -8.68 -9.99 0.85
CA GLN A 97 -7.51 -9.82 -0.03
C GLN A 97 -6.17 -9.82 0.72
N ASN A 98 -6.18 -10.12 2.03
CA ASN A 98 -5.01 -10.17 2.89
C ASN A 98 -4.18 -8.86 2.88
N ILE A 99 -4.82 -7.72 2.64
CA ILE A 99 -4.22 -6.39 2.72
C ILE A 99 -4.23 -5.89 4.16
N LEU A 100 -5.36 -6.08 4.83
CA LEU A 100 -5.59 -5.63 6.19
C LEU A 100 -5.75 -6.84 7.12
N GLN A 101 -5.08 -6.83 8.25
CA GLN A 101 -5.19 -7.84 9.29
C GLN A 101 -5.78 -7.21 10.55
N LYS A 102 -6.66 -7.94 11.24
CA LYS A 102 -7.19 -7.49 12.52
C LYS A 102 -6.15 -7.71 13.61
N MET A 103 -5.99 -6.74 14.50
CA MET A 103 -5.16 -6.90 15.70
C MET A 103 -6.04 -7.51 16.80
N GLU A 104 -5.78 -8.76 17.19
CA GLU A 104 -6.62 -9.49 18.15
C GLU A 104 -6.65 -8.81 19.53
N GLU A 105 -5.52 -8.22 19.93
CA GLU A 105 -5.31 -7.54 21.20
C GLU A 105 -6.20 -6.30 21.34
N LEU A 106 -6.57 -5.68 20.22
CA LEU A 106 -7.32 -4.41 20.17
C LEU A 106 -8.76 -4.60 19.65
N ARG A 107 -9.24 -5.85 19.58
CA ARG A 107 -10.59 -6.23 19.13
C ARG A 107 -10.97 -5.50 17.83
N CYS A 108 -12.04 -4.70 17.84
CA CYS A 108 -12.63 -4.01 16.69
C CYS A 108 -12.03 -2.62 16.42
N TYR A 109 -10.96 -2.25 17.11
CA TYR A 109 -10.36 -0.91 17.01
C TYR A 109 -8.99 -0.91 16.33
N GLY A 110 -8.30 -2.04 16.27
CA GLY A 110 -6.96 -2.16 15.70
C GLY A 110 -6.94 -2.98 14.42
N TYR A 111 -6.41 -2.39 13.36
CA TYR A 111 -6.07 -3.08 12.12
C TYR A 111 -4.63 -2.77 11.74
N ARG A 112 -3.94 -3.72 11.10
CA ARG A 112 -2.58 -3.52 10.58
C ARG A 112 -2.52 -3.93 9.12
N ILE A 113 -1.68 -3.28 8.33
CA ILE A 113 -1.36 -3.77 6.99
C ILE A 113 -0.62 -5.10 7.12
N ASN A 114 -0.89 -6.03 6.20
CA ASN A 114 -0.12 -7.25 6.10
C ASN A 114 1.36 -6.91 5.82
N PRO A 115 2.30 -7.26 6.72
CA PRO A 115 3.70 -6.90 6.58
C PRO A 115 4.35 -7.42 5.30
N LEU A 116 3.83 -8.50 4.71
CA LEU A 116 4.32 -9.05 3.44
C LEU A 116 4.10 -8.12 2.24
N LEU A 117 3.25 -7.11 2.37
CA LEU A 117 2.99 -6.10 1.34
C LEU A 117 3.88 -4.87 1.49
N LEU A 118 4.64 -4.78 2.59
CA LEU A 118 5.50 -3.64 2.88
C LEU A 118 6.91 -3.92 2.38
N CYS A 119 7.54 -2.90 1.80
CA CYS A 119 8.96 -2.90 1.55
C CYS A 119 9.70 -2.93 2.91
N PRO A 120 10.54 -3.94 3.19
CA PRO A 120 11.24 -4.05 4.46
C PRO A 120 12.37 -3.03 4.60
N ASP A 121 12.90 -2.57 3.47
CA ASP A 121 13.98 -1.60 3.42
C ASP A 121 13.42 -0.17 3.41
N LYS A 122 13.74 0.59 4.46
CA LYS A 122 13.27 1.96 4.66
C LYS A 122 14.06 2.97 3.83
N ASP A 123 15.22 2.57 3.32
CA ASP A 123 16.08 3.42 2.50
C ASP A 123 15.63 3.42 1.03
N ILE A 124 14.72 2.50 0.65
CA ILE A 124 14.12 2.46 -0.68
C ILE A 124 13.00 3.51 -0.76
N THR A 125 13.27 4.58 -1.53
CA THR A 125 12.33 5.70 -1.74
C THR A 125 11.69 5.71 -3.13
N SER A 126 12.02 4.75 -3.99
CA SER A 126 11.63 4.72 -5.39
C SER A 126 11.25 3.31 -5.85
N ILE A 127 10.23 3.21 -6.71
CA ILE A 127 9.86 1.97 -7.39
C ILE A 127 10.55 1.94 -8.75
N GLY A 128 11.25 0.84 -9.02
CA GLY A 128 11.63 0.46 -10.38
C GLY A 128 10.73 -0.64 -10.91
N ILE A 129 10.39 -0.60 -12.20
CA ILE A 129 9.62 -1.66 -12.86
C ILE A 129 10.61 -2.56 -13.60
N CYS A 130 10.52 -3.88 -13.35
CA CYS A 130 11.31 -4.92 -14.01
C CYS A 130 10.39 -5.76 -14.91
N TYR A 131 10.84 -6.04 -16.14
CA TYR A 131 10.16 -6.98 -17.02
C TYR A 131 11.02 -8.24 -17.18
N LYS A 132 10.43 -9.41 -16.92
CA LYS A 132 11.01 -10.71 -17.29
C LYS A 132 10.33 -11.17 -18.58
N ILE A 133 11.11 -11.25 -19.66
CA ILE A 133 10.66 -11.82 -20.92
C ILE A 133 10.97 -13.31 -20.82
N ASN A 134 9.93 -14.14 -20.76
CA ASN A 134 10.08 -15.58 -20.88
C ASN A 134 10.03 -15.91 -22.38
N GLU A 135 11.13 -16.42 -22.94
CA GLU A 135 11.17 -17.02 -24.27
C GLU A 135 10.50 -18.40 -24.28
#